data_AF-A0A933J9J1-F1
#
_entry.id   AF-A0A933J9J1-F1
#
_cell.length_a   1.000
_cell.length_b   1.000
_cell.length_c   1.000
_cell.angle_alpha   90.00
_cell.angle_beta   90.00
_cell.angle_gamma   90.00
#
_symmetry.space_group_name_H-M   'P 1'
#
loop_
_entity.id
_entity.type
_entity.pdbx_description
1 polymer ?
#
loop_
_entity_poly.entity_id
_entity_poly.type
_entity_poly.pdbx_seq_one_letter_code
_entity_poly.pdbx_strand_id
1 'polypeptide(L)'
;MAAVEIKNDGDTLDKLICDYGPTKYRDVVWAMEWARHLRWDEMSRRLPMAELIEKAMLEVISGEVTPTTILAAAQKDTAVTEKIAEKKEEGKKEKPKKKEGKEKAKK
;
A
#
# COMPACT_ATOMS: atom_id res chain seq x y z
N MET A 1 -7.88 14.94 19.39
CA MET A 1 -7.83 13.99 18.26
C MET A 1 -7.71 12.61 18.88
N ALA A 2 -8.76 11.79 18.80
CA ALA A 2 -8.74 10.45 19.36
C ALA A 2 -7.91 9.56 18.42
N ALA A 3 -6.84 8.97 18.93
CA ALA A 3 -6.17 7.88 18.26
C ALA A 3 -7.17 6.72 18.21
N VAL A 4 -7.59 6.32 17.01
CA VAL A 4 -8.30 5.06 16.83
C VAL A 4 -7.26 3.97 17.11
N GLU A 5 -7.32 3.37 18.29
CA GLU A 5 -6.57 2.16 18.60
C GLU A 5 -6.98 1.10 17.57
N ILE A 6 -6.11 0.85 16.61
CA ILE A 6 -6.22 -0.29 15.71
C ILE A 6 -5.99 -1.51 16.60
N LYS A 7 -7.08 -2.15 17.05
CA LYS A 7 -7.02 -3.40 17.80
C LYS A 7 -6.52 -4.48 16.86
N ASN A 8 -5.20 -4.69 16.88
CA ASN A 8 -4.56 -5.74 16.12
C ASN A 8 -4.49 -7.01 16.99
N ASP A 9 -5.61 -7.75 17.01
CA ASP A 9 -5.73 -8.98 17.79
C ASP A 9 -5.19 -10.18 16.99
N GLY A 10 -3.86 -10.30 16.89
CA GLY A 10 -3.18 -11.37 16.15
C GLY A 10 -3.63 -12.78 16.56
N ASP A 11 -3.84 -13.03 17.85
CA ASP A 11 -4.37 -14.31 18.36
C ASP A 11 -5.78 -14.64 17.85
N THR A 12 -6.59 -13.62 17.57
CA THR A 12 -7.94 -13.78 17.01
C THR A 12 -7.85 -14.11 15.53
N LEU A 13 -6.94 -13.44 14.82
CA LEU A 13 -6.70 -13.69 13.40
C LEU A 13 -6.18 -15.11 13.15
N ASP A 14 -5.23 -15.59 13.96
CA ASP A 14 -4.67 -16.95 13.81
C ASP A 14 -5.74 -18.04 13.95
N LYS A 15 -6.66 -17.88 14.90
CA LYS A 15 -7.80 -18.80 15.08
C LYS A 15 -8.74 -18.73 13.88
N LEU A 16 -9.08 -17.53 13.42
CA LEU A 16 -9.96 -17.32 12.27
C LEU A 16 -9.37 -17.95 11.00
N ILE A 17 -8.06 -17.85 10.80
CA ILE A 17 -7.37 -18.40 9.62
C ILE A 17 -7.37 -19.94 9.64
N CYS A 18 -7.25 -20.59 10.79
CA CYS A 18 -7.16 -22.05 10.89
C CYS A 18 -8.45 -22.74 10.46
N ASP A 19 -9.60 -22.22 10.88
CA ASP A 19 -10.93 -22.77 10.57
C ASP A 19 -11.59 -22.10 9.36
N TYR A 20 -10.82 -21.31 8.60
CA TYR A 20 -11.38 -20.48 7.55
C TYR A 20 -11.87 -21.31 6.36
N GLY A 21 -13.13 -21.09 6.00
CA GLY A 21 -13.87 -21.87 5.01
C GLY A 21 -13.36 -21.74 3.57
N PRO A 22 -14.15 -22.21 2.59
CA PRO A 22 -13.70 -22.37 1.19
C PRO A 22 -13.34 -21.04 0.50
N THR A 23 -13.72 -19.89 1.06
CA THR A 23 -13.38 -18.56 0.52
C THR A 23 -12.00 -18.06 0.96
N LYS A 24 -11.25 -18.79 1.79
CA LYS A 24 -9.93 -18.40 2.35
C LYS A 24 -9.02 -17.68 1.39
N TYR A 25 -8.70 -18.34 0.28
CA TYR A 25 -7.74 -17.81 -0.67
C TYR A 25 -8.25 -16.55 -1.36
N ARG A 26 -9.56 -16.48 -1.62
CA ARG A 26 -10.18 -15.29 -2.20
C ARG A 26 -10.10 -14.12 -1.22
N ASP A 27 -10.40 -14.35 0.05
CA ASP A 27 -10.44 -13.30 1.06
C ASP A 27 -9.03 -12.81 1.42
N VAL A 28 -8.02 -13.69 1.39
CA VAL A 28 -6.60 -13.30 1.49
C VAL A 28 -6.19 -12.38 0.34
N VAL A 29 -6.61 -12.67 -0.90
CA VAL A 29 -6.31 -11.80 -2.05
C VAL A 29 -6.96 -10.43 -1.87
N TRP A 30 -8.22 -10.39 -1.42
CA TRP A 30 -8.91 -9.14 -1.09
C TRP A 30 -8.20 -8.35 0.01
N ALA A 31 -7.78 -9.02 1.09
CA ALA A 31 -7.03 -8.40 2.17
C ALA A 31 -5.69 -7.85 1.71
N MET A 32 -4.99 -8.51 0.79
CA MET A 32 -3.73 -8.00 0.23
C MET A 32 -3.93 -6.74 -0.61
N GLU A 33 -4.99 -6.71 -1.43
CA GLU A 33 -5.33 -5.51 -2.21
C GLU A 33 -5.74 -4.35 -1.28
N TRP A 34 -6.46 -4.68 -0.20
CA TRP A 34 -6.83 -3.71 0.81
C TRP A 34 -5.64 -3.19 1.64
N ALA A 35 -4.70 -4.05 2.02
CA ALA A 35 -3.46 -3.65 2.70
C ALA A 35 -2.62 -2.69 1.83
N ARG A 36 -2.62 -2.90 0.50
CA ARG A 36 -2.00 -1.96 -0.43
C ARG A 36 -2.68 -0.59 -0.35
N HIS A 37 -4.01 -0.55 -0.32
CA HIS A 37 -4.77 0.69 -0.15
C HIS A 37 -4.41 1.42 1.16
N LEU A 38 -4.39 0.69 2.28
CA LEU A 38 -4.08 1.23 3.61
C LEU A 38 -2.70 1.89 3.69
N ARG A 39 -1.76 1.56 2.79
CA ARG A 39 -0.45 2.22 2.73
C ARG A 39 -0.54 3.70 2.32
N TRP A 40 -1.60 4.10 1.62
CA TRP A 40 -1.82 5.49 1.22
C TRP A 40 -2.63 6.30 2.23
N ASP A 41 -3.33 5.63 3.15
CA ASP A 41 -4.01 6.31 4.25
C ASP A 41 -3.00 6.87 5.27
N GLU A 42 -3.17 8.14 5.66
CA GLU A 42 -2.20 8.90 6.46
C GLU A 42 -2.00 8.29 7.85
N MET A 43 -3.02 7.63 8.41
CA MET A 43 -2.94 7.01 9.73
C MET A 43 -2.16 5.70 9.72
N SER A 44 -2.28 4.92 8.65
CA SER A 44 -1.67 3.59 8.52
C SER A 44 -0.34 3.59 7.76
N ARG A 45 0.02 4.67 7.05
CA ARG A 45 1.28 4.77 6.29
C ARG A 45 2.55 4.56 7.12
N ARG A 46 2.49 4.75 8.43
CA ARG A 46 3.62 4.56 9.36
C ARG A 46 3.77 3.12 9.85
N LEU A 47 2.75 2.29 9.66
CA LEU A 47 2.77 0.90 10.11
C LEU A 47 3.60 0.04 9.15
N PRO A 48 4.30 -0.99 9.66
CA PRO A 48 4.95 -1.97 8.82
C PRO A 48 3.91 -2.74 7.99
N MET A 49 4.33 -3.25 6.83
CA MET A 49 3.42 -3.95 5.92
C MET A 49 2.76 -5.17 6.57
N ALA A 50 3.44 -5.85 7.49
CA ALA A 50 2.87 -6.98 8.23
C ALA A 50 1.63 -6.57 9.04
N GLU A 51 1.71 -5.48 9.81
CA GLU A 51 0.58 -4.96 10.59
C GLU A 51 -0.56 -4.46 9.69
N LEU A 52 -0.25 -3.93 8.51
CA LEU A 52 -1.27 -3.58 7.52
C LEU A 52 -2.01 -4.80 6.98
N ILE A 53 -1.28 -5.89 6.75
CA ILE A 53 -1.86 -7.15 6.28
C ILE A 53 -2.73 -7.77 7.36
N GLU A 54 -2.28 -7.80 8.62
CA GLU A 54 -3.06 -8.31 9.75
C GLU A 54 -4.36 -7.53 9.93
N LYS A 55 -4.28 -6.19 9.92
CA LYS A 55 -5.44 -5.31 9.95
C LYS A 55 -6.39 -5.58 8.78
N ALA A 56 -5.86 -5.63 7.55
CA ALA A 56 -6.67 -5.84 6.36
C ALA A 56 -7.35 -7.22 6.36
N MET A 57 -6.65 -8.25 6.83
CA MET A 57 -7.22 -9.58 7.00
C MET A 57 -8.37 -9.57 7.99
N LEU A 58 -8.21 -8.92 9.15
CA LEU A 58 -9.28 -8.78 10.13
C LEU A 58 -10.51 -8.08 9.55
N GLU A 59 -10.33 -6.95 8.86
CA GLU A 59 -11.41 -6.15 8.27
C GLU A 59 -12.16 -6.88 7.15
N VAL A 60 -11.45 -7.68 6.34
CA VAL A 60 -12.07 -8.47 5.27
C VAL A 60 -12.80 -9.69 5.84
N ILE A 61 -12.19 -10.39 6.79
CA ILE A 61 -12.77 -11.59 7.41
C ILE A 61 -13.99 -11.23 8.27
N SER A 62 -13.94 -10.11 9.00
CA SER A 62 -15.07 -9.61 9.79
C SER A 62 -16.23 -9.11 8.93
N GLY A 63 -16.00 -8.89 7.63
CA GLY A 63 -16.96 -8.31 6.71
C GLY A 63 -17.11 -6.79 6.85
N GLU A 64 -16.28 -6.14 7.67
CA GLU A 64 -16.22 -4.68 7.79
C GLU A 64 -15.86 -4.02 6.45
N VAL A 65 -15.01 -4.68 5.67
CA VAL A 65 -14.62 -4.26 4.33
C VAL A 65 -15.09 -5.29 3.30
N THR A 66 -15.91 -4.82 2.36
CA THR A 66 -16.48 -5.66 1.30
C THR A 66 -15.67 -5.57 -0.01
N PRO A 67 -15.73 -6.59 -0.90
CA PRO A 67 -15.03 -6.55 -2.18
C PRO A 67 -15.34 -5.31 -3.04
N THR A 68 -16.56 -4.77 -2.97
CA THR A 68 -16.93 -3.56 -3.72
C THR A 68 -16.21 -2.32 -3.18
N THR A 69 -16.05 -2.21 -1.87
CA THR A 69 -15.24 -1.16 -1.22
C THR A 69 -13.79 -1.24 -1.65
N ILE A 70 -13.21 -2.45 -1.64
CA ILE A 70 -11.81 -2.68 -2.02
C ILE A 70 -11.57 -2.30 -3.47
N LEU A 71 -12.46 -2.72 -4.37
CA LEU A 71 -12.37 -2.36 -5.80
C LEU A 71 -12.44 -0.85 -6.02
N ALA A 72 -13.35 -0.15 -5.33
CA ALA A 72 -13.47 1.30 -5.43
C ALA A 72 -12.21 2.03 -4.92
N ALA A 73 -11.59 1.50 -3.87
CA ALA A 73 -10.34 2.01 -3.34
C ALA A 73 -9.17 1.77 -4.30
N ALA A 74 -9.01 0.54 -4.80
CA ALA A 74 -7.96 0.18 -5.75
C ALA A 74 -8.01 1.01 -7.05
N GLN A 75 -9.21 1.34 -7.53
CA GLN A 75 -9.38 2.24 -8.69
C GLN A 75 -8.86 3.64 -8.41
N LYS A 76 -9.15 4.20 -7.23
CA LYS A 76 -8.64 5.53 -6.83
C LYS A 76 -7.11 5.51 -6.74
N ASP A 77 -6.56 4.45 -6.17
CA ASP A 77 -5.13 4.31 -5.98
C ASP A 77 -4.39 4.19 -7.32
N THR A 78 -4.95 3.42 -8.26
CA THR A 78 -4.43 3.30 -9.62
C THR A 78 -4.35 4.67 -10.29
N ALA A 79 -5.43 5.46 -10.22
CA ALA A 79 -5.45 6.82 -10.77
C ALA A 79 -4.41 7.76 -10.11
N VAL A 80 -4.09 7.56 -8.83
CA VAL A 80 -3.00 8.31 -8.17
C VAL A 80 -1.64 7.87 -8.70
N THR A 81 -1.40 6.56 -8.84
CA THR A 81 -0.13 6.04 -9.36
C THR A 81 0.14 6.45 -10.81
N GLU A 82 -0.89 6.45 -11.66
CA GLU A 82 -0.80 6.89 -13.06
C GLU A 82 -0.41 8.37 -13.15
N LYS A 83 -1.07 9.26 -12.37
CA LYS A 83 -0.73 10.69 -12.32
C LYS A 83 0.70 10.96 -11.83
N ILE A 84 1.23 10.12 -10.94
CA ILE A 84 2.62 10.22 -10.47
C ILE A 84 3.59 9.70 -11.55
N ALA A 85 3.21 8.66 -12.29
CA ALA A 85 4.01 8.11 -13.39
C ALA A 85 4.13 9.11 -14.56
N GLU A 86 3.02 9.76 -14.96
CA GLU A 86 3.00 10.79 -16.00
C GLU A 86 3.93 11.96 -15.66
N LYS A 87 3.87 12.47 -14.42
CA LYS A 87 4.79 13.54 -13.94
C LYS A 87 6.26 13.13 -13.94
N LYS A 88 6.57 11.83 -13.81
CA LYS A 88 7.95 11.32 -13.85
C LYS A 88 8.50 11.18 -15.27
N GLU A 89 7.65 10.97 -16.27
CA GLU A 89 8.07 10.94 -17.67
C GLU A 89 8.38 12.34 -18.22
N GLU A 90 7.63 13.37 -17.80
CA GLU A 90 7.90 14.76 -18.19
C GLU A 90 9.26 15.26 -17.65
N GLY A 91 9.68 14.81 -16.47
CA GLY A 91 10.98 15.18 -15.87
C GLY A 91 12.22 14.52 -16.48
N LYS A 92 12.07 13.62 -17.45
CA LYS A 92 13.19 12.84 -18.05
C LYS A 92 13.64 13.34 -19.43
N LYS A 93 13.04 14.40 -19.97
CA LYS A 93 13.36 14.92 -21.32
C LYS A 93 14.43 16.02 -21.41
N GLU A 94 15.01 16.50 -20.32
CA GLU A 94 16.14 17.45 -20.40
C GLU A 94 17.42 16.90 -19.75
N LYS A 95 18.23 16.21 -20.54
CA LYS A 95 19.70 16.28 -20.41
C LYS A 95 20.30 16.68 -21.76
N PRO A 96 20.69 17.96 -21.94
CA PRO A 96 21.60 18.34 -23.01
C PRO A 96 23.02 17.84 -22.72
N LYS A 97 23.70 17.42 -23.78
CA LYS A 97 25.07 16.92 -23.85
C LYS A 97 26.13 17.94 -23.36
N LYS A 98 27.11 17.43 -22.60
CA LYS A 98 28.58 17.61 -22.68
C LYS A 98 29.17 19.05 -22.72
N LYS A 99 30.00 19.40 -21.73
CA LYS A 99 31.31 20.07 -21.95
C LYS A 99 32.35 19.65 -20.90
N GLU A 100 33.47 19.15 -21.41
CA GLU A 100 34.76 18.92 -20.74
C GLU A 100 35.42 20.25 -20.37
N GLY A 101 36.20 20.28 -19.28
CA GLY A 101 37.02 21.45 -18.90
C GLY A 101 37.99 21.15 -17.74
N LYS A 102 39.24 20.87 -18.09
CA LYS A 102 40.44 20.74 -17.22
C LYS A 102 40.63 21.92 -16.26
N GLU A 103 40.90 21.65 -14.98
CA GLU A 103 41.80 22.39 -14.06
C GLU A 103 41.71 21.69 -12.69
N LYS A 104 42.73 21.28 -11.93
CA LYS A 104 44.05 21.83 -11.63
C LYS A 104 44.98 20.69 -11.15
N ALA A 105 46.20 20.63 -11.67
CA ALA A 105 47.36 20.13 -10.93
C ALA A 105 48.42 21.24 -10.98
N LYS A 106 48.58 21.95 -9.86
CA LYS A 106 49.64 22.93 -9.58
C LYS A 106 49.96 22.67 -8.10
N LYS A 107 51.03 21.90 -7.86
CA LYS A 107 52.39 22.34 -7.54
C LYS A 107 52.57 22.41 -6.03
#